data_AF-A0A4V1TPS3-F1
#
_entry.id   AF-A0A4V1TPS3-F1
#
_cell.length_a   1.000
_cell.length_b   1.000
_cell.length_c   1.000
_cell.angle_alpha   90.00
_cell.angle_beta   90.00
_cell.angle_gamma   90.00
#
_symmetry.space_group_name_H-M   'P 1'
#
loop_
_entity.id
_entity.type
_entity.pdbx_description
1 polymer ?
#
loop_
_entity_poly.entity_id
_entity_poly.type
_entity_poly.pdbx_seq_one_letter_code
_entity_poly.pdbx_strand_id
1 'polypeptide(L)'
;MSDKKVLTTNAGAPMPNNDHSLTAGERGPLLLQDLFYIEKIAHFDRERIPERVVHAKGAGAFGYFEATADMSAHTRAHLFGQKGRKTPILARLSTVGGERGSADAERDPRGFSVKFYTEEGNYDIVGNNTPVFFIRDPLKFPDLIHTHKRNPQSNLKDPNAYWDFHAHTPESTHQLTVLFSDRGTPRSLRHMHGFGSHTFRWVNAAGKGVFVKYHFRTEAGIENMTGPEAKKM
;
A
#
# COMPACT_ATOMS: atom_id res chain seq x y z
N MET A 1 42.44 2.35 -4.37
CA MET A 1 41.95 3.08 -3.18
C MET A 1 40.57 3.58 -3.53
N SER A 2 39.52 3.16 -2.82
CA SER A 2 38.16 3.65 -3.10
C SER A 2 38.09 5.15 -2.81
N ASP A 3 37.58 5.95 -3.74
CA ASP A 3 37.28 7.36 -3.51
C ASP A 3 36.43 7.51 -2.24
N LYS A 4 37.00 8.12 -1.20
CA LYS A 4 36.25 8.43 0.02
C LYS A 4 35.21 9.48 -0.35
N LYS A 5 33.94 9.13 -0.22
CA LYS A 5 32.83 10.09 -0.38
C LYS A 5 32.94 11.17 0.68
N VAL A 6 32.91 12.42 0.25
CA VAL A 6 32.91 13.61 1.13
C VAL A 6 31.48 13.89 1.58
N LEU A 7 31.27 14.06 2.89
CA LEU A 7 29.98 14.54 3.42
C LEU A 7 29.80 16.00 3.01
N THR A 8 28.64 16.35 2.49
CA THR A 8 28.35 17.69 1.94
C THR A 8 26.98 18.18 2.40
N THR A 9 26.75 19.49 2.27
CA THR A 9 25.40 20.09 2.28
C THR A 9 24.63 19.71 1.02
N ASN A 10 23.33 20.01 1.02
CA ASN A 10 22.44 19.92 -0.14
C ASN A 10 22.92 20.77 -1.32
N ALA A 11 23.69 21.84 -1.07
CA ALA A 11 24.32 22.68 -2.10
C ALA A 11 25.72 22.19 -2.53
N GLY A 12 26.20 21.07 -1.98
CA GLY A 12 27.47 20.44 -2.35
C GLY A 12 28.71 20.98 -1.62
N ALA A 13 28.55 21.87 -0.63
CA ALA A 13 29.68 22.37 0.16
C ALA A 13 30.19 21.26 1.10
N PRO A 14 31.50 20.96 1.15
CA PRO A 14 32.05 19.98 2.09
C PRO A 14 31.73 20.32 3.54
N MET A 15 31.25 19.33 4.31
CA MET A 15 30.95 19.47 5.71
C MET A 15 32.21 19.22 6.54
N PRO A 16 32.74 20.22 7.26
CA PRO A 16 33.98 20.06 8.01
C PRO A 16 33.81 19.27 9.31
N ASN A 17 32.62 19.30 9.93
CA ASN A 17 32.31 18.65 11.20
C ASN A 17 30.82 18.29 11.24
N ASN A 18 30.47 17.07 11.63
CA ASN A 18 29.08 16.58 11.73
C ASN A 18 28.66 16.18 13.15
N ASP A 19 29.56 16.34 14.11
CA ASP A 19 29.37 15.92 15.51
C ASP A 19 29.13 17.12 16.43
N HIS A 20 29.55 18.32 16.03
CA HIS A 20 29.47 19.53 16.85
C HIS A 20 28.86 20.71 16.09
N SER A 21 27.91 21.40 16.74
CA SER A 21 27.40 22.69 16.28
C SER A 21 28.40 23.81 16.53
N LEU A 22 28.28 24.91 15.78
CA LEU A 22 29.08 26.11 15.95
C LEU A 22 28.55 26.97 17.10
N THR A 23 29.42 27.24 18.07
CA THR A 23 29.11 27.98 19.30
C THR A 23 30.04 29.17 19.53
N ALA A 24 29.63 30.12 20.37
CA ALA A 24 30.48 31.22 20.85
C ALA A 24 31.44 30.74 21.97
N GLY A 25 32.46 29.95 21.61
CA GLY A 25 33.38 29.28 22.54
C GLY A 25 32.90 27.89 22.95
N GLU A 26 33.77 27.08 23.58
CA GLU A 26 33.53 25.64 23.84
C GLU A 26 32.24 25.32 24.61
N ARG A 27 31.78 26.26 25.45
CA ARG A 27 30.54 26.13 26.24
C ARG A 27 29.57 27.29 26.01
N GLY A 28 29.74 28.02 24.91
CA GLY A 28 28.87 29.14 24.55
C GLY A 28 27.57 28.70 23.88
N PRO A 29 26.64 29.64 23.64
CA PRO A 29 25.42 29.38 22.89
C PRO A 29 25.69 29.07 21.40
N LEU A 30 24.75 28.38 20.75
CA LEU A 30 24.77 28.15 19.30
C LEU A 30 24.64 29.48 18.53
N LEU A 31 25.26 29.53 17.35
CA LEU A 31 25.23 30.69 16.47
C LEU A 31 24.31 30.44 15.27
N LEU A 32 23.51 31.46 14.89
CA LEU A 32 22.63 31.40 13.71
C LEU A 32 23.39 31.22 12.39
N GLN A 33 24.69 31.54 12.36
CA GLN A 33 25.55 31.33 11.19
C GLN A 33 25.93 29.85 10.96
N ASP A 34 25.53 28.93 11.85
CA ASP A 34 25.68 27.48 11.65
C ASP A 34 24.68 26.96 10.60
N LEU A 35 24.96 27.25 9.32
CA LEU A 35 24.11 26.85 8.21
C LEU A 35 24.03 25.32 8.07
N PHE A 36 25.08 24.59 8.43
CA PHE A 36 25.09 23.12 8.38
C PHE A 36 24.09 22.53 9.37
N TYR A 37 24.08 23.03 10.60
CA TYR A 37 23.09 22.63 11.60
C TYR A 37 21.67 22.96 11.14
N ILE A 38 21.44 24.20 10.72
CA ILE A 38 20.10 24.68 10.31
C ILE A 38 19.57 23.83 9.15
N GLU A 39 20.38 23.59 8.13
CA GLU A 39 19.98 22.80 6.96
C GLU A 39 19.62 21.36 7.35
N LYS A 40 20.48 20.69 8.14
CA LYS A 40 20.26 19.31 8.59
C LYS A 40 18.99 19.16 9.41
N ILE A 41 18.78 20.05 10.38
CA ILE A 41 17.58 20.03 11.24
C ILE A 41 16.34 20.40 10.44
N ALA A 42 16.41 21.41 9.55
CA ALA A 42 15.27 21.81 8.74
C ALA A 42 14.80 20.69 7.80
N HIS A 43 15.71 19.89 7.25
CA HIS A 43 15.36 18.72 6.46
C HIS A 43 14.77 17.62 7.33
N PHE A 44 15.38 17.32 8.49
CA PHE A 44 14.88 16.33 9.46
C PHE A 44 13.43 16.62 9.89
N ASP A 45 13.14 17.87 10.26
CA ASP A 45 11.81 18.31 10.70
C ASP A 45 10.73 18.13 9.61
N ARG A 46 11.14 17.98 8.35
CA ARG A 46 10.27 17.87 7.16
C ARG A 46 10.27 16.48 6.52
N GLU A 47 10.90 15.48 7.15
CA GLU A 47 10.94 14.12 6.60
C GLU A 47 9.55 13.47 6.48
N ARG A 48 8.57 13.90 7.28
CA ARG A 48 7.25 13.28 7.34
C ARG A 48 6.30 13.94 6.34
N ILE A 49 5.83 13.16 5.37
CA ILE A 49 4.65 13.47 4.56
C ILE A 49 3.40 12.79 5.16
N PRO A 50 2.18 13.27 4.86
CA PRO A 50 0.95 12.60 5.26
C PRO A 50 0.95 11.12 4.83
N GLU A 51 0.51 10.24 5.71
CA GLU A 51 0.27 8.85 5.33
C GLU A 51 -0.96 8.74 4.41
N ARG A 52 -1.11 7.59 3.76
CA ARG A 52 -2.34 7.32 3.00
C ARG A 52 -3.52 7.26 3.96
N VAL A 53 -4.64 7.90 3.59
CA VAL A 53 -5.87 7.93 4.42
C VAL A 53 -6.36 6.53 4.80
N VAL A 54 -6.19 5.57 3.89
CA VAL A 54 -6.36 4.12 4.10
C VAL A 54 -5.14 3.41 3.56
N HIS A 55 -4.90 2.18 3.99
CA HIS A 55 -3.76 1.39 3.53
C HIS A 55 -2.39 2.06 3.81
N ALA A 56 -2.26 2.72 4.97
CA ALA A 56 -1.06 3.43 5.39
C ALA A 56 0.13 2.47 5.60
N LYS A 57 -0.08 1.38 6.35
CA LYS A 57 0.91 0.33 6.59
C LYS A 57 0.98 -0.64 5.42
N GLY A 58 2.17 -0.85 4.88
CA GLY A 58 2.37 -1.82 3.80
C GLY A 58 3.83 -1.98 3.39
N ALA A 59 4.07 -2.97 2.54
CA ALA A 59 5.36 -3.30 1.95
C ALA A 59 5.25 -3.32 0.43
N GLY A 60 6.38 -3.10 -0.26
CA GLY A 60 6.40 -3.12 -1.73
C GLY A 60 7.62 -3.85 -2.27
N ALA A 61 7.48 -4.38 -3.48
CA ALA A 61 8.54 -5.07 -4.20
C ALA A 61 8.39 -4.81 -5.71
N PHE A 62 9.53 -4.69 -6.39
CA PHE A 62 9.58 -4.69 -7.84
C PHE A 62 9.62 -6.12 -8.37
N GLY A 63 9.20 -6.30 -9.62
CA GLY A 63 9.27 -7.58 -10.33
C GLY A 63 8.89 -7.41 -11.79
N TYR A 64 8.38 -8.48 -12.39
CA TYR A 64 7.82 -8.43 -13.73
C TYR A 64 6.54 -9.27 -13.82
N PHE A 65 5.66 -8.88 -14.73
CA PHE A 65 4.57 -9.71 -15.25
C PHE A 65 5.01 -10.32 -16.58
N GLU A 66 4.73 -11.59 -16.80
CA GLU A 66 4.96 -12.26 -18.07
C GLU A 66 3.63 -12.82 -18.61
N ALA A 67 3.23 -12.39 -19.81
CA ALA A 67 2.02 -12.89 -20.44
C ALA A 67 2.24 -14.34 -20.90
N THR A 68 1.44 -15.29 -20.40
CA THR A 68 1.58 -16.71 -20.75
C THR A 68 0.69 -17.14 -21.92
N ALA A 69 -0.22 -16.26 -22.35
CA ALA A 69 -1.11 -16.43 -23.48
C ALA A 69 -1.34 -15.07 -24.19
N ASP A 70 -1.69 -15.12 -25.46
CA ASP A 70 -2.07 -13.95 -26.25
C ASP A 70 -3.58 -13.64 -26.03
N MET A 71 -3.87 -12.43 -25.53
CA MET A 71 -5.23 -11.96 -25.25
C MET A 71 -5.71 -10.90 -26.26
N SER A 72 -5.04 -10.72 -27.39
CA SER A 72 -5.35 -9.72 -28.43
C SER A 72 -6.79 -9.81 -28.96
N ALA A 73 -7.38 -11.01 -28.95
CA ALA A 73 -8.78 -11.25 -29.29
C ALA A 73 -9.77 -10.51 -28.36
N HIS A 74 -9.36 -10.22 -27.12
CA HIS A 74 -10.21 -9.62 -26.07
C HIS A 74 -9.81 -8.20 -25.70
N THR A 75 -8.52 -7.86 -25.79
CA THR A 75 -8.00 -6.54 -25.40
C THR A 75 -6.91 -6.08 -26.36
N ARG A 76 -6.89 -4.77 -26.65
CA ARG A 76 -5.80 -4.14 -27.41
C ARG A 76 -4.64 -3.68 -26.53
N ALA A 77 -4.71 -3.86 -25.21
CA ALA A 77 -3.69 -3.39 -24.29
C ALA A 77 -2.37 -4.12 -24.50
N HIS A 78 -1.29 -3.36 -24.70
CA HIS A 78 0.02 -3.90 -25.08
C HIS A 78 0.52 -5.01 -24.15
N LEU A 79 0.38 -4.87 -22.82
CA LEU A 79 0.92 -5.84 -21.87
C LEU A 79 0.33 -7.27 -22.01
N PHE A 80 -0.85 -7.44 -22.63
CA PHE A 80 -1.53 -8.74 -22.74
C PHE A 80 -1.53 -9.33 -24.17
N GLY A 81 -1.03 -8.59 -25.17
CA GLY A 81 -1.20 -8.92 -26.59
C GLY A 81 -0.21 -9.92 -27.17
N GLN A 82 0.74 -10.45 -26.40
CA GLN A 82 1.72 -11.42 -26.90
C GLN A 82 2.24 -12.32 -25.78
N LYS A 83 2.23 -13.63 -26.01
CA LYS A 83 2.86 -14.62 -25.11
C LYS A 83 4.37 -14.37 -24.99
N GLY A 84 4.91 -14.48 -23.78
CA GLY A 84 6.30 -14.25 -23.43
C GLY A 84 6.66 -12.78 -23.18
N ARG A 85 5.72 -11.85 -23.38
CA ARG A 85 5.96 -10.43 -23.14
C ARG A 85 6.15 -10.16 -21.66
N LYS A 86 7.28 -9.55 -21.30
CA LYS A 86 7.61 -9.15 -19.93
C LYS A 86 7.34 -7.65 -19.74
N THR A 87 6.60 -7.31 -18.70
CA THR A 87 6.29 -5.93 -18.30
C THR A 87 6.81 -5.71 -16.88
N PRO A 88 7.69 -4.73 -16.63
CA PRO A 88 8.13 -4.41 -15.27
C PRO A 88 6.94 -4.02 -14.39
N ILE A 89 6.97 -4.42 -13.12
CA ILE A 89 5.92 -4.09 -12.15
C ILE A 89 6.48 -3.56 -10.84
N LEU A 90 5.65 -2.80 -10.14
CA LEU A 90 5.77 -2.50 -8.71
C LEU A 90 4.50 -2.98 -8.02
N ALA A 91 4.63 -3.91 -7.07
CA ALA A 91 3.55 -4.31 -6.20
C ALA A 91 3.67 -3.60 -4.85
N ARG A 92 2.54 -3.14 -4.30
CA ARG A 92 2.42 -2.68 -2.92
C ARG A 92 1.26 -3.38 -2.24
N LEU A 93 1.56 -4.06 -1.14
CA LEU A 93 0.59 -4.78 -0.33
C LEU A 93 0.50 -4.15 1.06
N SER A 94 -0.67 -4.17 1.68
CA SER A 94 -0.97 -3.34 2.85
C SER A 94 -2.10 -3.90 3.69
N THR A 95 -2.21 -3.52 4.96
CA THR A 95 -3.49 -3.55 5.69
C THR A 95 -4.37 -2.37 5.23
N VAL A 96 -5.52 -2.10 5.86
CA VAL A 96 -6.46 -1.03 5.49
C VAL A 96 -6.59 0.02 6.60
N GLY A 97 -7.04 -0.41 7.78
CA GLY A 97 -7.54 0.49 8.82
C GLY A 97 -6.46 1.11 9.69
N GLY A 98 -5.34 0.40 9.88
CA GLY A 98 -4.21 0.83 10.72
C GLY A 98 -3.40 1.98 10.12
N GLU A 99 -2.81 2.78 11.01
CA GLU A 99 -1.88 3.87 10.66
C GLU A 99 -0.49 3.30 10.30
N ARG A 100 0.46 4.14 9.86
CA ARG A 100 1.82 3.72 9.45
C ARG A 100 2.56 2.86 10.49
N GLY A 101 2.24 3.02 11.77
CA GLY A 101 2.84 2.29 12.89
C GLY A 101 2.10 1.02 13.33
N SER A 102 1.00 0.63 12.69
CA SER A 102 0.21 -0.54 13.11
C SER A 102 0.94 -1.87 12.86
N ALA A 103 0.46 -2.94 13.50
CA ALA A 103 0.95 -4.30 13.27
C ALA A 103 0.52 -4.85 11.90
N ASP A 104 1.34 -5.74 11.32
CA ASP A 104 1.07 -6.37 10.01
C ASP A 104 0.10 -7.56 10.12
N ALA A 105 0.01 -8.18 11.29
CA ALA A 105 -0.78 -9.39 11.55
C ALA A 105 -2.25 -9.13 11.91
N GLU A 106 -2.69 -7.87 11.93
CA GLU A 106 -4.08 -7.48 12.26
C GLU A 106 -5.13 -8.18 11.37
N ARG A 107 -6.31 -8.45 11.92
CA ARG A 107 -7.44 -8.93 11.11
C ARG A 107 -7.96 -7.77 10.26
N ASP A 108 -7.76 -7.84 8.95
CA ASP A 108 -8.08 -6.75 8.02
C ASP A 108 -8.08 -7.30 6.59
N PRO A 109 -8.81 -6.73 5.61
CA PRO A 109 -8.46 -6.98 4.22
C PRO A 109 -7.01 -6.59 3.96
N ARG A 110 -6.41 -7.17 2.94
CA ARG A 110 -5.09 -6.76 2.49
C ARG A 110 -5.17 -6.10 1.12
N GLY A 111 -4.65 -4.88 1.00
CA GLY A 111 -4.43 -4.24 -0.29
C GLY A 111 -3.48 -5.06 -1.13
N PHE A 112 -3.78 -5.21 -2.41
CA PHE A 112 -2.97 -5.90 -3.41
C PHE A 112 -2.93 -5.02 -4.67
N SER A 113 -2.09 -3.99 -4.65
CA SER A 113 -1.95 -3.05 -5.75
C SER A 113 -0.75 -3.41 -6.61
N VAL A 114 -0.95 -3.51 -7.92
CA VAL A 114 0.11 -3.77 -8.90
C VAL A 114 0.10 -2.68 -9.96
N LYS A 115 1.22 -1.98 -10.09
CA LYS A 115 1.51 -1.04 -11.16
C LYS A 115 2.33 -1.73 -12.23
N PHE A 116 1.87 -1.65 -13.48
CA PHE A 116 2.55 -2.18 -14.65
C PHE A 116 3.12 -1.01 -15.45
N TYR A 117 4.42 -1.03 -15.71
CA TYR A 117 5.10 -0.02 -16.52
C TYR A 117 5.06 -0.45 -17.99
N THR A 118 4.00 -0.08 -18.69
CA THR A 118 3.75 -0.50 -20.08
C THR A 118 4.25 0.54 -21.08
N GLU A 119 4.40 0.15 -22.35
CA GLU A 119 4.74 1.06 -23.45
C GLU A 119 3.65 2.11 -23.73
N GLU A 120 2.41 1.85 -23.29
CA GLU A 120 1.24 2.72 -23.51
C GLU A 120 0.89 3.51 -22.23
N GLY A 121 1.81 3.57 -21.27
CA GLY A 121 1.62 4.23 -19.98
C GLY A 121 1.44 3.26 -18.81
N ASN A 122 1.36 3.81 -17.60
CA ASN A 122 1.23 2.99 -16.40
C ASN A 122 -0.19 2.43 -16.29
N TYR A 123 -0.30 1.12 -16.14
CA TYR A 123 -1.55 0.43 -15.89
C TYR A 123 -1.60 0.02 -14.42
N ASP A 124 -2.58 0.49 -13.66
CA ASP A 124 -2.68 0.18 -12.23
C ASP A 124 -3.89 -0.72 -11.96
N ILE A 125 -3.63 -1.92 -11.45
CA ILE A 125 -4.68 -2.77 -10.87
C ILE A 125 -4.60 -2.61 -9.35
N VAL A 126 -5.48 -1.77 -8.81
CA VAL A 126 -5.56 -1.48 -7.38
C VAL A 126 -6.57 -2.42 -6.74
N GLY A 127 -6.10 -3.61 -6.36
CA GLY A 127 -6.92 -4.69 -5.84
C GLY A 127 -6.84 -4.88 -4.33
N ASN A 128 -7.51 -5.93 -3.86
CA ASN A 128 -7.44 -6.46 -2.49
C ASN A 128 -7.22 -7.98 -2.51
N ASN A 129 -6.96 -8.59 -1.34
CA ASN A 129 -6.91 -10.04 -1.17
C ASN A 129 -8.30 -10.72 -1.11
N THR A 130 -9.35 -9.98 -1.47
CA THR A 130 -10.74 -10.43 -1.48
C THR A 130 -11.43 -10.05 -2.81
N PRO A 131 -12.29 -10.92 -3.37
CA PRO A 131 -13.00 -10.64 -4.62
C PRO A 131 -14.16 -9.63 -4.47
N VAL A 132 -14.56 -9.29 -3.25
CA VAL A 132 -15.69 -8.40 -2.95
C VAL A 132 -15.29 -7.30 -1.97
N PHE A 133 -16.23 -6.41 -1.64
CA PHE A 133 -16.00 -5.31 -0.69
C PHE A 133 -17.24 -5.10 0.19
N PHE A 134 -17.10 -4.30 1.26
CA PHE A 134 -18.16 -4.10 2.26
C PHE A 134 -19.34 -3.28 1.77
N ILE A 135 -19.14 -2.45 0.74
CA ILE A 135 -20.14 -1.52 0.22
C ILE A 135 -20.16 -1.64 -1.30
N ARG A 136 -21.29 -1.24 -1.89
CA ARG A 136 -21.51 -1.21 -3.34
C ARG A 136 -21.73 0.20 -3.90
N ASP A 137 -21.77 1.20 -3.03
CA ASP A 137 -21.89 2.62 -3.38
C ASP A 137 -20.69 3.39 -2.79
N PRO A 138 -19.92 4.13 -3.60
CA PRO A 138 -18.74 4.86 -3.13
C PRO A 138 -19.07 5.96 -2.12
N LEU A 139 -20.30 6.48 -2.09
CA LEU A 139 -20.70 7.53 -1.14
C LEU A 139 -20.54 7.06 0.32
N LYS A 140 -20.75 5.77 0.59
CA LYS A 140 -20.61 5.17 1.93
C LYS A 140 -19.16 4.92 2.35
N PHE A 141 -18.18 5.18 1.48
CA PHE A 141 -16.78 4.86 1.76
C PHE A 141 -16.20 5.63 2.94
N PRO A 142 -16.39 6.97 3.08
CA PRO A 142 -15.94 7.69 4.26
C PRO A 142 -16.57 7.17 5.55
N ASP A 143 -17.88 6.88 5.53
CA ASP A 143 -18.61 6.36 6.70
C ASP A 143 -18.03 5.01 7.15
N LEU A 144 -17.85 4.07 6.21
CA LEU A 144 -17.21 2.77 6.45
C LEU A 144 -15.81 2.95 7.05
N ILE A 145 -14.98 3.81 6.45
CA ILE A 145 -13.59 3.98 6.88
C ILE A 145 -13.51 4.65 8.26
N HIS A 146 -14.40 5.58 8.58
CA HIS A 146 -14.48 6.17 9.91
C HIS A 146 -14.76 5.10 10.98
N THR A 147 -15.69 4.16 10.71
CA THR A 147 -16.04 3.12 11.69
C THR A 147 -14.95 2.05 11.86
N HIS A 148 -14.07 1.87 10.88
CA HIS A 148 -12.90 0.99 10.96
C HIS A 148 -11.68 1.67 11.61
N LYS A 149 -11.73 2.98 11.83
CA LYS A 149 -10.65 3.79 12.39
C LYS A 149 -10.89 4.08 13.87
N ARG A 150 -10.54 5.27 14.32
CA ARG A 150 -10.55 5.68 15.72
C ARG A 150 -11.79 6.51 15.98
N ASN A 151 -12.39 6.32 17.14
CA ASN A 151 -13.45 7.17 17.64
C ASN A 151 -12.93 8.62 17.73
N PRO A 152 -13.68 9.62 17.22
CA PRO A 152 -13.21 11.00 17.13
C PRO A 152 -13.03 11.69 18.49
N GLN A 153 -13.64 11.17 19.57
CA GLN A 153 -13.51 11.70 20.92
C GLN A 153 -12.38 11.02 21.70
N SER A 154 -12.35 9.69 21.71
CA SER A 154 -11.39 8.92 22.53
C SER A 154 -10.08 8.58 21.81
N ASN A 155 -10.05 8.68 20.48
CA ASN A 155 -8.95 8.24 19.63
C ASN A 155 -8.61 6.73 19.76
N LEU A 156 -9.55 5.92 20.27
CA LEU A 156 -9.45 4.46 20.39
C LEU A 156 -10.27 3.75 19.31
N LYS A 157 -10.01 2.46 19.08
CA LYS A 157 -10.91 1.62 18.27
C LYS A 157 -12.26 1.45 18.98
N ASP A 158 -13.34 1.43 18.21
CA ASP A 158 -14.70 1.43 18.74
C ASP A 158 -15.53 0.31 18.10
N PRO A 159 -15.78 -0.81 18.83
CA PRO A 159 -16.57 -1.91 18.30
C PRO A 159 -18.04 -1.53 18.09
N ASN A 160 -18.57 -0.53 18.81
CA ASN A 160 -19.95 -0.09 18.63
C ASN A 160 -20.08 0.62 17.27
N ALA A 161 -19.18 1.55 16.95
CA ALA A 161 -19.19 2.21 15.65
C ALA A 161 -19.01 1.21 14.50
N TYR A 162 -18.07 0.26 14.65
CA TYR A 162 -17.81 -0.78 13.65
C TYR A 162 -19.08 -1.62 13.37
N TRP A 163 -19.69 -2.18 14.42
CA TRP A 163 -20.83 -3.07 14.25
C TRP A 163 -22.14 -2.34 13.95
N ASP A 164 -22.32 -1.11 14.41
CA ASP A 164 -23.50 -0.29 14.09
C ASP A 164 -23.61 -0.04 12.58
N PHE A 165 -22.51 0.36 11.94
CA PHE A 165 -22.48 0.54 10.48
C PHE A 165 -22.86 -0.75 9.74
N HIS A 166 -22.28 -1.88 10.16
CA HIS A 166 -22.49 -3.16 9.49
C HIS A 166 -23.89 -3.74 9.73
N ALA A 167 -24.46 -3.55 10.92
CA ALA A 167 -25.84 -3.92 11.23
C ALA A 167 -26.84 -3.18 10.32
N HIS A 168 -26.54 -1.94 9.95
CA HIS A 168 -27.35 -1.12 9.04
C HIS A 168 -26.90 -1.18 7.57
N THR A 169 -25.91 -2.02 7.24
CA THR A 169 -25.31 -2.18 5.91
C THR A 169 -25.23 -3.67 5.55
N PRO A 170 -26.37 -4.37 5.36
CA PRO A 170 -26.38 -5.82 5.15
C PRO A 170 -25.65 -6.27 3.87
N GLU A 171 -25.43 -5.38 2.89
CA GLU A 171 -24.59 -5.68 1.72
C GLU A 171 -23.13 -6.02 2.09
N SER A 172 -22.69 -5.63 3.30
CA SER A 172 -21.35 -5.94 3.81
C SER A 172 -21.16 -7.38 4.26
N THR A 173 -22.25 -8.13 4.44
CA THR A 173 -22.24 -9.50 5.00
C THR A 173 -21.26 -10.42 4.27
N HIS A 174 -21.22 -10.37 2.93
CA HIS A 174 -20.31 -11.23 2.16
C HIS A 174 -18.84 -10.93 2.49
N GLN A 175 -18.45 -9.65 2.52
CA GLN A 175 -17.08 -9.28 2.86
C GLN A 175 -16.76 -9.53 4.33
N LEU A 176 -17.71 -9.35 5.25
CA LEU A 176 -17.53 -9.71 6.66
C LEU A 176 -17.26 -11.21 6.83
N THR A 177 -17.97 -12.08 6.11
CA THR A 177 -17.71 -13.52 6.13
C THR A 177 -16.28 -13.83 5.68
N VAL A 178 -15.77 -13.17 4.65
CA VAL A 178 -14.36 -13.32 4.22
C VAL A 178 -13.40 -12.80 5.29
N LEU A 179 -13.65 -11.61 5.83
CA LEU A 179 -12.79 -10.97 6.83
C LEU A 179 -12.70 -11.77 8.13
N PHE A 180 -13.81 -12.35 8.60
CA PHE A 180 -13.85 -13.13 9.84
C PHE A 180 -13.52 -14.62 9.63
N SER A 181 -13.32 -15.07 8.38
CA SER A 181 -12.64 -16.34 8.11
C SER A 181 -11.13 -16.24 8.35
N ASP A 182 -10.41 -17.35 8.20
CA ASP A 182 -8.94 -17.34 8.33
C ASP A 182 -8.24 -16.43 7.31
N ARG A 183 -8.89 -16.09 6.19
CA ARG A 183 -8.32 -15.16 5.19
C ARG A 183 -8.13 -13.73 5.70
N GLY A 184 -8.74 -13.36 6.82
CA GLY A 184 -8.55 -12.06 7.46
C GLY A 184 -7.16 -11.86 8.09
N THR A 185 -6.42 -12.95 8.31
CA THR A 185 -5.10 -12.95 8.95
C THR A 185 -4.09 -13.80 8.16
N PRO A 186 -3.73 -13.42 6.91
CA PRO A 186 -2.80 -14.19 6.09
C PRO A 186 -1.44 -14.37 6.78
N ARG A 187 -0.82 -15.54 6.65
CA ARG A 187 0.48 -15.87 7.29
C ARG A 187 1.59 -14.94 6.84
N SER A 188 1.57 -14.54 5.57
CA SER A 188 2.42 -13.48 5.03
C SER A 188 1.80 -12.92 3.75
N LEU A 189 2.37 -11.81 3.26
CA LEU A 189 1.97 -11.19 1.99
C LEU A 189 2.12 -12.13 0.77
N ARG A 190 2.91 -13.20 0.88
CA ARG A 190 3.10 -14.20 -0.18
C ARG A 190 2.00 -15.26 -0.21
N HIS A 191 1.31 -15.52 0.91
CA HIS A 191 0.34 -16.61 1.04
C HIS A 191 -1.12 -16.16 0.94
N MET A 192 -1.37 -15.16 0.09
CA MET A 192 -2.72 -14.67 -0.19
C MET A 192 -2.89 -14.43 -1.68
N HIS A 193 -4.12 -14.56 -2.17
CA HIS A 193 -4.48 -14.12 -3.52
C HIS A 193 -4.61 -12.60 -3.57
N GLY A 194 -4.60 -12.05 -4.78
CA GLY A 194 -5.05 -10.71 -5.10
C GLY A 194 -6.22 -10.76 -6.07
N PHE A 195 -7.08 -9.75 -6.03
CA PHE A 195 -8.25 -9.63 -6.89
C PHE A 195 -8.42 -8.16 -7.27
N GLY A 196 -8.82 -7.90 -8.51
CA GLY A 196 -9.24 -6.54 -8.90
C GLY A 196 -10.59 -6.14 -8.32
N SER A 197 -11.33 -7.11 -7.76
CA SER A 197 -12.67 -7.02 -7.15
C SER A 197 -13.77 -6.53 -8.11
N HIS A 198 -13.63 -5.35 -8.71
CA HIS A 198 -14.57 -4.78 -9.67
C HIS A 198 -14.59 -5.49 -11.01
N THR A 199 -15.70 -5.33 -11.73
CA THR A 199 -15.81 -5.71 -13.14
C THR A 199 -15.19 -4.61 -13.99
N PHE A 200 -14.23 -4.96 -14.82
CA PHE A 200 -13.62 -4.05 -15.78
C PHE A 200 -14.09 -4.40 -17.20
N ARG A 201 -13.82 -3.53 -18.16
CA ARG A 201 -14.08 -3.78 -19.57
C ARG A 201 -12.76 -3.81 -20.33
N TRP A 202 -12.52 -4.91 -21.03
CA TRP A 202 -11.50 -4.98 -22.08
C TRP A 202 -12.13 -4.65 -23.43
N VAL A 203 -11.33 -4.07 -24.32
CA VAL A 203 -11.73 -3.68 -25.67
C VAL A 203 -10.64 -4.12 -26.63
N ASN A 204 -11.00 -4.93 -27.61
CA ASN A 204 -10.05 -5.41 -28.63
C ASN A 204 -9.83 -4.37 -29.76
N ALA A 205 -8.97 -4.69 -30.73
CA ALA A 205 -8.64 -3.80 -31.84
C ALA A 205 -9.84 -3.42 -32.72
N ALA A 206 -10.87 -4.29 -32.81
CA ALA A 206 -12.11 -4.04 -33.53
C ALA A 206 -13.15 -3.23 -32.72
N GLY A 207 -12.81 -2.78 -31.51
CA GLY A 207 -13.72 -2.04 -30.64
C GLY A 207 -14.73 -2.91 -29.87
N LYS A 208 -14.66 -4.24 -29.98
CA LYS A 208 -15.56 -5.15 -29.25
C LYS A 208 -15.18 -5.22 -27.77
N GLY A 209 -16.17 -4.99 -26.90
CA GLY A 209 -16.00 -5.02 -25.45
C GLY A 209 -16.32 -6.37 -24.83
N VAL A 210 -15.56 -6.77 -23.81
CA VAL A 210 -15.88 -7.88 -22.90
C VAL A 210 -15.67 -7.48 -21.45
N PHE A 211 -16.49 -8.02 -20.54
CA PHE A 211 -16.31 -7.81 -19.11
C PHE A 211 -15.29 -8.80 -18.54
N VAL A 212 -14.43 -8.32 -17.64
CA VAL A 212 -13.36 -9.10 -17.02
C VAL A 212 -13.27 -8.85 -15.52
N LYS A 213 -12.73 -9.83 -14.81
CA LYS A 213 -12.33 -9.76 -13.40
C LYS A 213 -10.86 -10.18 -13.31
N TYR A 214 -10.06 -9.43 -12.55
CA TYR A 214 -8.66 -9.77 -12.32
C TYR A 214 -8.49 -10.69 -11.11
N HIS A 215 -7.72 -11.76 -11.29
CA HIS A 215 -7.37 -12.72 -10.25
C HIS A 215 -5.86 -12.98 -10.26
N PHE A 216 -5.18 -12.65 -9.17
CA PHE A 216 -3.78 -12.98 -8.92
C PHE A 216 -3.74 -14.14 -7.93
N ARG A 217 -3.53 -15.35 -8.43
CA ARG A 217 -3.40 -16.53 -7.56
C ARG A 217 -1.96 -16.64 -7.09
N THR A 218 -1.77 -16.92 -5.80
CA THR A 218 -0.43 -17.14 -5.26
C THR A 218 0.03 -18.54 -5.64
N GLU A 219 1.30 -18.64 -6.04
CA GLU A 219 1.97 -19.91 -6.28
C GLU A 219 2.56 -20.51 -4.99
N ALA A 220 2.64 -19.73 -3.91
CA ALA A 220 3.14 -20.21 -2.62
C ALA A 220 2.10 -21.00 -1.81
N GLY A 221 0.86 -21.08 -2.29
CA GLY A 221 -0.27 -21.63 -1.52
C GLY A 221 -0.88 -20.62 -0.54
N ILE A 222 -2.10 -20.92 -0.07
CA ILE A 222 -2.78 -20.10 0.94
C ILE A 222 -2.44 -20.63 2.33
N GLU A 223 -1.97 -19.74 3.19
CA GLU A 223 -1.66 -20.00 4.60
C GLU A 223 -2.13 -18.81 5.44
N ASN A 224 -2.71 -19.10 6.61
CA ASN A 224 -3.27 -18.09 7.49
C ASN A 224 -2.83 -18.34 8.93
N MET A 225 -2.86 -17.29 9.74
CA MET A 225 -2.75 -17.36 11.19
C MET A 225 -4.13 -17.47 11.82
N THR A 226 -4.23 -18.22 12.90
CA THR A 226 -5.37 -18.14 13.82
C THR A 226 -5.39 -16.78 14.54
N GLY A 227 -6.54 -16.41 15.12
CA GLY A 227 -6.66 -15.18 15.91
C GLY A 227 -5.61 -15.04 17.03
N PRO A 228 -5.38 -16.08 17.86
CA PRO A 228 -4.35 -16.04 18.91
C PRO A 228 -2.92 -15.90 18.38
N GLU A 229 -2.58 -16.56 17.27
CA GLU A 229 -1.26 -16.44 16.65
C GLU A 229 -1.03 -15.03 16.11
N ALA A 230 -2.02 -14.48 15.40
CA ALA A 230 -1.99 -13.14 14.87
C ALA A 230 -1.81 -12.08 15.97
N LYS A 231 -2.48 -12.25 17.12
CA LYS A 231 -2.38 -11.33 18.27
C LYS A 231 -1.02 -11.37 18.98
N LYS A 232 -0.26 -12.46 18.84
CA LYS A 232 1.05 -12.62 19.48
C LYS A 232 2.19 -11.94 18.69
N MET A 233 1.97 -11.67 17.40
CA MET A 233 2.91 -11.03 16.48
C MET A 233 2.91 -9.51 16.66
#